data_AF-A0A2E5VP91-F1
#
_entry.id   AF-A0A2E5VP91-F1
#
_cell.length_a   1.000
_cell.length_b   1.000
_cell.length_c   1.000
_cell.angle_alpha   90.00
_cell.angle_beta   90.00
_cell.angle_gamma   90.00
#
_symmetry.space_group_name_H-M   'P 1'
#
loop_
_entity.id
_entity.type
_entity.pdbx_description
1 polymer ?
#
loop_
_entity_poly.entity_id
_entity_poly.type
_entity_poly.pdbx_seq_one_letter_code
_entity_poly.pdbx_strand_id
1 'polypeptide(L)'
;MKKSAQPSTRPFSEDSKLFQGSRIERAACLLHKPRSLFQVLLCLVLLLSMQPSTLFGLTTFTSDVALEPTGFSHLINNPNDFWSWGNPTATTTNITYQFDATFTNNNQIRDQVRLAFDQWDQASTTAAGSNYSYNRAGGAQPFGDIRSIAVHEIGHVLGLHHPDQADAINRNYGVTGTGLAVQNDQNNEVMRSWINSGEYNHILSQDELQAYNYVYGTTNLNFTEVTTGSADITIGAAPLASGNTWAQAGPSGGLWRNAANHMQGVQTTSGTVTFNSTSTTPMGFRVLHANWDYQNTSGLPTQGFEIQTRGTNNPDPQWHYDGSASRHFNSYTNSPVGANAKDDLLHIWSNPEVGGVSSPFAPTDVIHVGLEQDVWDWTVVSAEVQHPGGGSSNAPLLNVNQFLLTEVVGVDAATAEADGITTRGRQLVTGRGLLLTNTLGTPAELVEFGIAVVDDLNLELPDLNGPMLDELAAKGLYTQYDIGGWIFEKGEELVVLFDGKVEDNTPFIQLDAPDLVDHELFVFAKTMNETSIIGNFVLVGDTATVGVPEPSTGCLFGFGLTALAFGRRRQQRKVRCSR
;
A
#
# COMPACT_ATOMS: atom_id res chain seq x y z
N MET A 1 52.20 -11.03 -23.89
CA MET A 1 52.65 -11.59 -25.20
C MET A 1 53.00 -13.06 -25.03
N LYS A 2 52.93 -13.88 -26.11
CA LYS A 2 53.71 -15.11 -26.44
C LYS A 2 54.17 -16.08 -25.31
N LYS A 3 54.08 -17.42 -25.42
CA LYS A 3 53.43 -18.32 -26.41
C LYS A 3 53.51 -19.81 -25.94
N SER A 4 52.50 -20.63 -26.27
CA SER A 4 52.60 -22.01 -26.80
C SER A 4 53.54 -23.07 -26.16
N ALA A 5 52.98 -24.23 -25.77
CA ALA A 5 53.26 -25.53 -26.43
C ALA A 5 52.30 -26.68 -26.02
N GLN A 6 51.95 -27.53 -26.99
CA GLN A 6 51.36 -28.88 -26.87
C GLN A 6 52.14 -29.79 -27.86
N PRO A 7 52.37 -31.09 -27.60
CA PRO A 7 51.47 -32.17 -28.09
C PRO A 7 51.36 -33.38 -27.12
N SER A 8 50.27 -34.15 -27.03
CA SER A 8 49.65 -35.11 -27.99
C SER A 8 50.40 -36.45 -28.19
N THR A 9 49.77 -37.58 -27.82
CA THR A 9 49.73 -38.86 -28.58
C THR A 9 48.79 -39.91 -27.94
N ARG A 10 48.16 -40.77 -28.76
CA ARG A 10 47.63 -42.12 -28.44
C ARG A 10 48.28 -43.11 -29.42
N PRO A 11 48.26 -44.44 -29.18
CA PRO A 11 47.29 -45.29 -29.91
C PRO A 11 46.79 -46.58 -29.18
N PHE A 12 45.71 -47.16 -29.74
CA PHE A 12 45.35 -48.58 -30.03
C PHE A 12 46.19 -49.78 -29.49
N SER A 13 45.68 -51.02 -29.36
CA SER A 13 44.35 -51.65 -29.64
C SER A 13 44.10 -52.97 -28.83
N GLU A 14 42.89 -53.58 -28.99
CA GLU A 14 42.53 -55.04 -29.04
C GLU A 14 43.02 -56.03 -27.93
N ASP A 15 42.32 -57.09 -27.48
CA ASP A 15 41.06 -57.83 -27.85
C ASP A 15 40.38 -58.28 -26.49
N SER A 16 39.64 -59.39 -26.17
CA SER A 16 39.07 -60.62 -26.77
C SER A 16 38.04 -61.21 -25.76
N LYS A 17 37.13 -62.19 -25.99
CA LYS A 17 36.42 -62.76 -27.16
C LYS A 17 35.29 -63.73 -26.66
N LEU A 18 34.09 -63.71 -27.28
CA LEU A 18 33.04 -64.77 -27.26
C LEU A 18 32.32 -65.06 -25.90
N PHE A 19 31.14 -65.68 -25.80
CA PHE A 19 30.40 -66.62 -26.70
C PHE A 19 28.87 -66.34 -26.84
N GLN A 20 28.20 -67.15 -27.68
CA GLN A 20 26.79 -67.15 -28.11
C GLN A 20 25.78 -67.57 -27.01
N GLY A 21 24.43 -67.49 -27.13
CA GLY A 21 23.49 -67.14 -28.22
C GLY A 21 22.07 -66.86 -27.63
N SER A 22 20.94 -66.79 -28.35
CA SER A 22 20.55 -67.16 -29.73
C SER A 22 19.37 -66.30 -30.26
N ARG A 23 18.96 -66.45 -31.53
CA ARG A 23 17.86 -65.67 -32.17
C ARG A 23 16.50 -66.37 -32.13
N ILE A 24 15.42 -65.59 -32.11
CA ILE A 24 14.19 -65.84 -32.89
C ILE A 24 13.82 -64.54 -33.64
N GLU A 25 13.24 -64.64 -34.84
CA GLU A 25 12.97 -63.51 -35.76
C GLU A 25 11.50 -63.45 -36.21
N ARG A 26 10.96 -62.22 -36.34
CA ARG A 26 9.84 -61.79 -37.23
C ARG A 26 8.42 -62.33 -36.91
N ALA A 27 7.32 -61.72 -37.37
CA ALA A 27 7.03 -60.30 -37.69
C ALA A 27 5.50 -60.09 -37.90
N ALA A 28 4.94 -58.99 -37.38
CA ALA A 28 3.62 -58.41 -37.68
C ALA A 28 3.48 -57.08 -36.89
N CYS A 29 2.76 -56.03 -37.29
CA CYS A 29 2.18 -55.63 -38.59
C CYS A 29 2.16 -54.08 -38.65
N LEU A 30 1.68 -53.46 -39.74
CA LEU A 30 1.61 -51.99 -39.86
C LEU A 30 0.56 -51.37 -38.94
N LEU A 31 0.90 -50.23 -38.32
CA LEU A 31 -0.08 -49.23 -37.85
C LEU A 31 0.58 -47.84 -37.80
N HIS A 32 0.07 -46.89 -38.59
CA HIS A 32 0.78 -45.66 -38.92
C HIS A 32 0.07 -44.39 -38.41
N LYS A 33 0.42 -43.97 -37.17
CA LYS A 33 0.00 -42.73 -36.48
C LYS A 33 -1.52 -42.65 -36.13
N PRO A 34 -1.89 -41.95 -35.04
CA PRO A 34 -1.96 -40.49 -35.02
C PRO A 34 -1.31 -39.82 -33.78
N ARG A 35 -0.12 -40.26 -33.35
CA ARG A 35 0.59 -39.62 -32.21
C ARG A 35 0.81 -38.11 -32.37
N SER A 36 1.09 -37.62 -33.57
CA SER A 36 1.25 -36.18 -33.83
C SER A 36 -0.07 -35.41 -33.68
N LEU A 37 -1.23 -36.01 -33.98
CA LEU A 37 -2.52 -35.37 -33.81
C LEU A 37 -2.89 -35.28 -32.32
N PHE A 38 -2.59 -36.32 -31.55
CA PHE A 38 -2.77 -36.28 -30.09
C PHE A 38 -1.78 -35.34 -29.39
N GLN A 39 -0.54 -35.23 -29.87
CA GLN A 39 0.42 -34.24 -29.36
C GLN A 39 0.04 -32.80 -29.73
N VAL A 40 -0.41 -32.55 -30.97
CA VAL A 40 -0.92 -31.22 -31.36
C VAL A 40 -2.18 -30.88 -30.55
N LEU A 41 -3.11 -31.81 -30.36
CA LEU A 41 -4.30 -31.58 -29.54
C LEU A 41 -3.94 -31.36 -28.06
N LEU A 42 -2.97 -32.09 -27.51
CA LEU A 42 -2.49 -31.88 -26.13
C LEU A 42 -1.78 -30.53 -25.98
N CYS A 43 -0.94 -30.13 -26.94
CA CYS A 43 -0.35 -28.78 -26.98
C CYS A 43 -1.40 -27.69 -27.16
N LEU A 44 -2.48 -27.94 -27.94
CA LEU A 44 -3.58 -26.98 -28.11
C LEU A 44 -4.43 -26.86 -26.84
N VAL A 45 -4.71 -27.98 -26.16
CA VAL A 45 -5.40 -28.00 -24.86
C VAL A 45 -4.55 -27.33 -23.77
N LEU A 46 -3.22 -27.50 -23.80
CA LEU A 46 -2.32 -26.79 -22.90
C LEU A 46 -2.25 -25.29 -23.24
N LEU A 47 -2.15 -24.89 -24.51
CA LEU A 47 -2.23 -23.48 -24.93
C LEU A 47 -3.58 -22.84 -24.56
N LEU A 48 -4.67 -23.59 -24.59
CA LEU A 48 -6.00 -23.16 -24.14
C LEU A 48 -6.21 -23.25 -22.63
N SER A 49 -5.30 -23.88 -21.88
CA SER A 49 -5.31 -23.92 -20.40
C SER A 49 -4.20 -23.06 -19.77
N MET A 50 -3.37 -22.39 -20.58
CA MET A 50 -2.35 -21.42 -20.14
C MET A 50 -2.80 -19.99 -20.48
N GLN A 51 -4.01 -19.67 -20.00
CA GLN A 51 -4.59 -18.33 -19.97
C GLN A 51 -5.16 -18.07 -18.55
N PRO A 52 -4.32 -18.00 -17.49
CA PRO A 52 -4.76 -17.75 -16.12
C PRO A 52 -4.99 -16.25 -15.81
N SER A 53 -5.35 -15.45 -16.82
CA SER A 53 -5.67 -14.03 -16.69
C SER A 53 -6.97 -13.70 -17.46
N THR A 54 -7.76 -12.76 -16.95
CA THR A 54 -9.05 -12.30 -17.53
C THR A 54 -10.23 -13.30 -17.58
N LEU A 55 -10.17 -14.43 -16.86
CA LEU A 55 -11.22 -15.48 -16.89
C LEU A 55 -12.49 -15.19 -16.06
N PHE A 56 -12.91 -13.92 -15.96
CA PHE A 56 -14.23 -13.48 -15.50
C PHE A 56 -14.86 -12.55 -16.55
N GLY A 57 -16.18 -12.65 -16.75
CA GLY A 57 -16.95 -11.90 -17.76
C GLY A 57 -16.72 -12.31 -19.23
N LEU A 58 -15.47 -12.55 -19.63
CA LEU A 58 -15.07 -12.76 -21.03
C LEU A 58 -15.62 -14.05 -21.66
N THR A 59 -15.89 -15.11 -20.90
CA THR A 59 -16.34 -16.41 -21.45
C THR A 59 -17.70 -16.38 -22.14
N THR A 60 -18.51 -15.34 -21.95
CA THR A 60 -19.76 -15.09 -22.71
C THR A 60 -19.59 -14.20 -23.94
N PHE A 61 -18.40 -13.63 -24.18
CA PHE A 61 -18.15 -12.68 -25.28
C PHE A 61 -16.97 -13.08 -26.19
N THR A 62 -16.00 -13.87 -25.72
CA THR A 62 -14.83 -14.35 -26.52
C THR A 62 -15.17 -15.23 -27.72
N SER A 63 -16.43 -15.63 -27.90
CA SER A 63 -16.89 -16.35 -29.10
C SER A 63 -17.16 -15.46 -30.31
N ASP A 64 -17.11 -14.12 -30.18
CA ASP A 64 -17.35 -13.21 -31.30
C ASP A 64 -16.06 -12.87 -32.06
N VAL A 65 -16.04 -13.21 -33.35
CA VAL A 65 -14.95 -12.96 -34.29
C VAL A 65 -14.80 -11.49 -34.71
N ALA A 66 -15.69 -10.60 -34.26
CA ALA A 66 -15.56 -9.15 -34.40
C ALA A 66 -14.65 -8.50 -33.34
N LEU A 67 -14.37 -9.18 -32.23
CA LEU A 67 -13.56 -8.64 -31.12
C LEU A 67 -12.06 -8.85 -31.33
N GLU A 68 -11.27 -7.98 -30.69
CA GLU A 68 -9.81 -8.04 -30.75
C GLU A 68 -9.30 -9.26 -29.96
N PRO A 69 -8.63 -10.24 -30.60
CA PRO A 69 -8.27 -11.52 -29.97
C PRO A 69 -7.19 -11.41 -28.89
N THR A 70 -6.58 -10.23 -28.69
CA THR A 70 -5.69 -9.95 -27.55
C THR A 70 -6.45 -9.65 -26.26
N GLY A 71 -7.75 -9.34 -26.32
CA GLY A 71 -8.54 -8.87 -25.18
C GLY A 71 -8.40 -7.36 -24.88
N PHE A 72 -7.63 -6.61 -25.69
CA PHE A 72 -7.44 -5.16 -25.53
C PHE A 72 -7.97 -4.40 -26.75
N SER A 73 -8.80 -3.39 -26.49
CA SER A 73 -9.47 -2.59 -27.51
C SER A 73 -8.51 -1.72 -28.33
N HIS A 74 -8.73 -1.63 -29.65
CA HIS A 74 -7.93 -0.76 -30.53
C HIS A 74 -8.50 0.67 -30.58
N LEU A 75 -8.39 1.42 -29.47
CA LEU A 75 -9.06 2.70 -29.23
C LEU A 75 -8.85 3.79 -30.30
N ILE A 76 -7.72 3.79 -31.04
CA ILE A 76 -7.50 4.73 -32.17
C ILE A 76 -8.48 4.48 -33.34
N ASN A 77 -8.84 3.23 -33.61
CA ASN A 77 -9.74 2.85 -34.71
C ASN A 77 -11.19 2.68 -34.22
N ASN A 78 -11.35 2.21 -32.98
CA ASN A 78 -12.63 1.91 -32.36
C ASN A 78 -12.77 2.69 -31.03
N PRO A 79 -12.91 4.03 -31.05
CA PRO A 79 -12.83 4.87 -29.85
C PRO A 79 -14.03 4.75 -28.88
N ASN A 80 -14.97 3.85 -29.13
CA ASN A 80 -16.10 3.55 -28.24
C ASN A 80 -16.11 2.07 -27.80
N ASP A 81 -15.10 1.30 -28.19
CA ASP A 81 -14.97 -0.13 -27.91
C ASP A 81 -14.36 -0.33 -26.52
N PHE A 82 -15.13 -0.10 -25.46
CA PHE A 82 -14.68 -0.29 -24.09
C PHE A 82 -15.81 -0.71 -23.15
N TRP A 83 -15.44 -1.29 -22.01
CA TRP A 83 -16.35 -1.57 -20.90
C TRP A 83 -16.54 -0.30 -20.08
N SER A 84 -17.79 -0.01 -19.70
CA SER A 84 -18.10 1.18 -18.90
C SER A 84 -19.44 1.07 -18.20
N TRP A 85 -19.55 1.63 -16.99
CA TRP A 85 -20.82 1.74 -16.29
C TRP A 85 -21.74 2.81 -16.90
N GLY A 86 -23.05 2.67 -16.67
CA GLY A 86 -24.07 3.66 -17.06
C GLY A 86 -24.06 4.03 -18.56
N ASN A 87 -24.26 5.32 -18.84
CA ASN A 87 -24.08 5.92 -20.17
C ASN A 87 -23.02 7.03 -20.05
N PRO A 88 -21.92 7.01 -20.83
CA PRO A 88 -20.88 8.05 -20.78
C PRO A 88 -21.32 9.49 -21.05
N THR A 89 -22.57 9.71 -21.48
CA THR A 89 -23.16 11.06 -21.62
C THR A 89 -24.07 11.47 -20.44
N ALA A 90 -24.04 10.73 -19.32
CA ALA A 90 -24.77 11.09 -18.10
C ALA A 90 -23.98 12.11 -17.26
N THR A 91 -24.66 12.91 -16.44
CA THR A 91 -23.96 13.74 -15.44
C THR A 91 -23.49 12.94 -14.22
N THR A 92 -24.18 11.83 -13.95
CA THR A 92 -23.96 10.98 -12.77
C THR A 92 -24.39 9.56 -13.11
N THR A 93 -23.57 8.58 -12.75
CA THR A 93 -23.94 7.16 -12.72
C THR A 93 -23.84 6.70 -11.27
N ASN A 94 -24.95 6.24 -10.70
CA ASN A 94 -24.95 5.64 -9.36
C ASN A 94 -24.57 4.16 -9.48
N ILE A 95 -23.68 3.67 -8.61
CA ILE A 95 -23.25 2.27 -8.57
C ILE A 95 -23.30 1.79 -7.12
N THR A 96 -24.07 0.73 -6.85
CA THR A 96 -24.13 0.15 -5.50
C THR A 96 -23.03 -0.89 -5.31
N TYR A 97 -22.40 -0.92 -4.13
CA TYR A 97 -21.45 -1.97 -3.76
C TYR A 97 -21.81 -2.61 -2.42
N GLN A 98 -21.35 -3.83 -2.16
CA GLN A 98 -21.50 -4.48 -0.86
C GLN A 98 -20.29 -5.35 -0.53
N PHE A 99 -19.96 -5.44 0.75
CA PHE A 99 -19.09 -6.49 1.28
C PHE A 99 -19.94 -7.74 1.55
N ASP A 100 -19.58 -8.87 0.95
CA ASP A 100 -20.24 -10.14 1.25
C ASP A 100 -19.76 -10.74 2.59
N ALA A 101 -20.29 -11.92 2.94
CA ALA A 101 -19.99 -12.61 4.19
C ALA A 101 -18.64 -13.38 4.19
N THR A 102 -17.93 -13.41 3.06
CA THR A 102 -16.59 -14.00 2.91
C THR A 102 -15.49 -12.97 3.15
N PHE A 103 -15.73 -11.69 2.80
CA PHE A 103 -14.82 -10.60 3.14
C PHE A 103 -14.78 -10.32 4.65
N THR A 104 -13.67 -9.76 5.12
CA THR A 104 -13.41 -9.58 6.56
C THR A 104 -14.46 -8.73 7.26
N ASN A 105 -14.70 -8.99 8.54
CA ASN A 105 -15.56 -8.17 9.40
C ASN A 105 -14.76 -7.15 10.24
N ASN A 106 -13.48 -6.93 9.93
CA ASN A 106 -12.71 -5.82 10.47
C ASN A 106 -13.14 -4.52 9.76
N ASN A 107 -13.72 -3.57 10.51
CA ASN A 107 -14.22 -2.32 9.93
C ASN A 107 -13.08 -1.49 9.30
N GLN A 108 -11.94 -1.30 9.98
CA GLN A 108 -10.84 -0.48 9.45
C GLN A 108 -10.35 -0.95 8.08
N ILE A 109 -10.43 -2.26 7.81
CA ILE A 109 -10.11 -2.83 6.49
C ILE A 109 -11.18 -2.51 5.45
N ARG A 110 -12.46 -2.58 5.84
CA ARG A 110 -13.56 -2.13 4.98
C ARG A 110 -13.44 -0.63 4.71
N ASP A 111 -13.01 0.16 5.68
CA ASP A 111 -12.80 1.61 5.57
C ASP A 111 -11.70 1.93 4.53
N GLN A 112 -10.60 1.18 4.49
CA GLN A 112 -9.61 1.29 3.41
C GLN A 112 -10.16 0.95 2.01
N VAL A 113 -11.10 -0.01 1.91
CA VAL A 113 -11.80 -0.31 0.65
C VAL A 113 -12.87 0.74 0.30
N ARG A 114 -13.51 1.36 1.29
CA ARG A 114 -14.44 2.50 1.11
C ARG A 114 -13.69 3.71 0.55
N LEU A 115 -12.55 4.06 1.15
CA LEU A 115 -11.67 5.13 0.67
C LEU A 115 -11.19 4.92 -0.77
N ALA A 116 -11.04 3.67 -1.23
CA ALA A 116 -10.74 3.35 -2.62
C ALA A 116 -11.94 3.60 -3.57
N PHE A 117 -13.19 3.37 -3.13
CA PHE A 117 -14.40 3.77 -3.87
C PHE A 117 -14.60 5.28 -3.89
N ASP A 118 -14.47 5.96 -2.74
CA ASP A 118 -14.64 7.41 -2.62
C ASP A 118 -13.64 8.17 -3.52
N GLN A 119 -12.44 7.63 -3.66
CA GLN A 119 -11.39 8.13 -4.56
C GLN A 119 -11.74 7.95 -6.06
N TRP A 120 -12.50 6.91 -6.42
CA TRP A 120 -13.01 6.73 -7.78
C TRP A 120 -14.28 7.56 -8.07
N ASP A 121 -15.11 7.90 -7.07
CA ASP A 121 -16.22 8.87 -7.24
C ASP A 121 -15.67 10.28 -7.52
N GLN A 122 -14.65 10.69 -6.76
CA GLN A 122 -14.02 12.00 -6.90
C GLN A 122 -13.22 12.19 -8.20
N ALA A 123 -12.88 11.11 -8.92
CA ALA A 123 -11.96 11.10 -10.06
C ALA A 123 -12.32 12.07 -11.21
N SER A 124 -13.59 12.43 -11.39
CA SER A 124 -14.01 13.47 -12.37
C SER A 124 -13.57 14.90 -12.00
N THR A 125 -13.17 15.10 -10.75
CA THR A 125 -12.79 16.40 -10.15
C THR A 125 -11.38 16.42 -9.56
N THR A 126 -10.81 15.25 -9.26
CA THR A 126 -9.42 15.07 -8.82
C THR A 126 -8.45 15.58 -9.89
N ALA A 127 -7.67 16.62 -9.57
CA ALA A 127 -6.62 17.07 -10.46
C ALA A 127 -5.47 16.05 -10.52
N ALA A 128 -4.72 16.03 -11.62
CA ALA A 128 -3.58 15.11 -11.79
C ALA A 128 -2.53 15.24 -10.66
N GLY A 129 -2.29 16.46 -10.19
CA GLY A 129 -1.28 16.80 -9.19
C GLY A 129 -0.08 17.52 -9.82
N SER A 130 0.92 17.85 -8.98
CA SER A 130 2.26 18.23 -9.46
C SER A 130 3.16 17.02 -9.69
N ASN A 131 2.86 15.90 -9.02
CA ASN A 131 3.60 14.65 -9.12
C ASN A 131 2.84 13.75 -10.10
N TYR A 132 3.57 13.03 -10.98
CA TYR A 132 2.95 12.13 -11.96
C TYR A 132 2.20 10.98 -11.28
N SER A 133 2.82 10.39 -10.25
CA SER A 133 2.24 9.38 -9.37
C SER A 133 2.56 9.71 -7.90
N TYR A 134 1.89 9.03 -7.00
CA TYR A 134 1.98 9.19 -5.54
C TYR A 134 2.21 7.82 -4.85
N ASN A 135 2.69 6.81 -5.59
CA ASN A 135 3.15 5.55 -5.01
C ASN A 135 4.29 5.82 -4.01
N ARG A 136 4.12 5.38 -2.76
CA ARG A 136 5.14 5.46 -1.71
C ARG A 136 5.83 4.11 -1.60
N ALA A 137 7.13 4.11 -1.30
CA ALA A 137 7.91 2.89 -1.16
C ALA A 137 8.84 2.99 0.07
N GLY A 138 8.75 2.02 0.98
CA GLY A 138 9.46 2.01 2.27
C GLY A 138 10.27 0.74 2.52
N GLY A 139 10.75 0.10 1.45
CA GLY A 139 11.37 -1.21 1.50
C GLY A 139 10.39 -2.35 1.84
N ALA A 140 10.84 -3.59 1.64
CA ALA A 140 10.04 -4.81 1.72
C ALA A 140 9.14 -4.91 2.97
N GLN A 141 7.85 -4.65 2.81
CA GLN A 141 6.84 -4.82 3.84
C GLN A 141 6.35 -6.27 3.94
N PRO A 142 5.92 -6.73 5.13
CA PRO A 142 5.36 -8.07 5.32
C PRO A 142 3.90 -8.22 4.84
N PHE A 143 3.30 -7.15 4.32
CA PHE A 143 1.92 -7.11 3.83
C PHE A 143 1.85 -6.42 2.45
N GLY A 144 0.79 -6.70 1.69
CA GLY A 144 0.37 -5.90 0.54
C GLY A 144 -0.67 -4.87 0.98
N ASP A 145 -0.49 -3.60 0.59
CA ASP A 145 -1.38 -2.51 0.99
C ASP A 145 -2.78 -2.66 0.36
N ILE A 146 -3.78 -2.91 1.22
CA ILE A 146 -5.13 -3.21 0.77
C ILE A 146 -5.83 -2.00 0.13
N ARG A 147 -5.42 -0.76 0.45
CA ARG A 147 -5.95 0.43 -0.22
C ARG A 147 -5.47 0.49 -1.68
N SER A 148 -4.16 0.37 -1.90
CA SER A 148 -3.56 0.27 -3.25
C SER A 148 -4.21 -0.83 -4.09
N ILE A 149 -4.35 -2.03 -3.50
CA ILE A 149 -5.02 -3.17 -4.15
C ILE A 149 -6.48 -2.83 -4.47
N ALA A 150 -7.25 -2.27 -3.55
CA ALA A 150 -8.64 -1.91 -3.79
C ALA A 150 -8.80 -0.87 -4.90
N VAL A 151 -7.93 0.14 -4.97
CA VAL A 151 -7.94 1.16 -6.04
C VAL A 151 -7.70 0.51 -7.40
N HIS A 152 -6.69 -0.36 -7.51
CA HIS A 152 -6.38 -1.14 -8.71
C HIS A 152 -7.56 -2.02 -9.16
N GLU A 153 -8.08 -2.84 -8.26
CA GLU A 153 -9.15 -3.80 -8.56
C GLU A 153 -10.49 -3.13 -8.91
N ILE A 154 -10.83 -2.00 -8.27
CA ILE A 154 -12.00 -1.20 -8.66
C ILE A 154 -11.79 -0.61 -10.06
N GLY A 155 -10.57 -0.22 -10.44
CA GLY A 155 -10.24 0.19 -11.80
C GLY A 155 -10.55 -0.88 -12.85
N HIS A 156 -10.27 -2.16 -12.57
CA HIS A 156 -10.72 -3.27 -13.42
C HIS A 156 -12.23 -3.38 -13.51
N VAL A 157 -12.97 -3.23 -12.39
CA VAL A 157 -14.44 -3.20 -12.41
C VAL A 157 -14.98 -2.01 -13.22
N LEU A 158 -14.24 -0.92 -13.31
CA LEU A 158 -14.54 0.26 -14.13
C LEU A 158 -14.13 0.13 -15.61
N GLY A 159 -13.50 -0.97 -16.01
CA GLY A 159 -13.11 -1.25 -17.40
C GLY A 159 -11.70 -0.83 -17.80
N LEU A 160 -10.83 -0.50 -16.83
CA LEU A 160 -9.41 -0.23 -17.07
C LEU A 160 -8.61 -1.55 -17.07
N HIS A 161 -7.53 -1.58 -17.84
CA HIS A 161 -6.66 -2.74 -18.01
C HIS A 161 -5.19 -2.40 -17.73
N HIS A 162 -4.36 -3.42 -17.53
CA HIS A 162 -2.94 -3.28 -17.26
C HIS A 162 -2.15 -2.57 -18.38
N PRO A 163 -1.48 -1.43 -18.12
CA PRO A 163 -0.71 -0.70 -19.13
C PRO A 163 0.51 -1.49 -19.62
N ASP A 164 1.17 -2.25 -18.75
CA ASP A 164 2.32 -3.11 -19.08
C ASP A 164 1.96 -4.24 -20.07
N GLN A 165 0.81 -4.88 -19.86
CA GLN A 165 0.31 -5.92 -20.76
C GLN A 165 -0.19 -5.32 -22.09
N ALA A 166 -0.79 -4.11 -22.03
CA ALA A 166 -1.25 -3.39 -23.20
C ALA A 166 -0.09 -2.85 -24.07
N ASP A 167 1.00 -2.37 -23.46
CA ASP A 167 2.19 -1.85 -24.14
C ASP A 167 2.88 -2.95 -24.97
N ALA A 168 3.03 -4.14 -24.38
CA ALA A 168 3.59 -5.33 -25.04
C ALA A 168 2.92 -5.72 -26.38
N ILE A 169 1.69 -5.27 -26.62
CA ILE A 169 0.91 -5.50 -27.86
C ILE A 169 0.53 -4.21 -28.61
N ASN A 170 1.08 -3.05 -28.22
CA ASN A 170 0.78 -1.72 -28.79
C ASN A 170 -0.71 -1.34 -28.64
N ARG A 171 -1.27 -1.57 -27.45
CA ARG A 171 -2.63 -1.20 -27.01
C ARG A 171 -2.66 -0.33 -25.75
N ASN A 172 -1.51 0.00 -25.15
CA ASN A 172 -1.47 1.07 -24.14
C ASN A 172 -1.60 2.43 -24.85
N TYR A 173 -2.43 3.33 -24.32
CA TYR A 173 -2.80 4.59 -24.98
C TYR A 173 -2.88 5.74 -23.97
N GLY A 174 -2.29 6.89 -24.32
CA GLY A 174 -2.39 8.13 -23.53
C GLY A 174 -2.72 9.34 -24.39
N VAL A 175 -3.23 10.41 -23.76
CA VAL A 175 -3.71 11.60 -24.47
C VAL A 175 -2.55 12.54 -24.79
N THR A 176 -2.40 12.90 -26.07
CA THR A 176 -1.45 13.90 -26.55
C THR A 176 -2.17 15.17 -27.00
N GLY A 177 -1.43 16.27 -27.21
CA GLY A 177 -1.98 17.50 -27.81
C GLY A 177 -2.53 17.35 -29.24
N THR A 178 -2.39 16.17 -29.86
CA THR A 178 -2.96 15.79 -31.16
C THR A 178 -4.06 14.72 -31.07
N GLY A 179 -4.44 14.28 -29.86
CA GLY A 179 -5.38 13.19 -29.62
C GLY A 179 -4.73 11.95 -29.01
N LEU A 180 -5.45 10.82 -29.02
CA LEU A 180 -4.97 9.55 -28.45
C LEU A 180 -3.81 8.97 -29.27
N ALA A 181 -2.73 8.55 -28.60
CA ALA A 181 -1.58 7.89 -29.21
C ALA A 181 -1.15 6.66 -28.39
N VAL A 182 -0.47 5.70 -29.03
CA VAL A 182 0.18 4.59 -28.31
C VAL A 182 1.31 5.16 -27.44
N GLN A 183 1.40 4.73 -26.19
CA GLN A 183 2.45 5.13 -25.25
C GLN A 183 3.00 3.91 -24.50
N ASN A 184 4.23 4.03 -24.00
CA ASN A 184 4.85 2.98 -23.19
C ASN A 184 4.27 2.95 -21.77
N ASP A 185 4.42 1.84 -21.06
CA ASP A 185 4.26 1.72 -19.60
C ASP A 185 5.19 2.69 -18.85
N GLN A 186 4.62 3.61 -18.05
CA GLN A 186 5.35 4.64 -17.28
C GLN A 186 5.88 4.12 -15.92
N ASN A 187 5.69 2.83 -15.65
CA ASN A 187 6.17 2.05 -14.52
C ASN A 187 5.61 2.40 -13.12
N ASN A 188 4.69 3.37 -13.00
CA ASN A 188 4.22 3.95 -11.73
C ASN A 188 2.68 4.14 -11.66
N GLU A 189 1.95 3.66 -12.65
CA GLU A 189 0.49 3.56 -12.73
C GLU A 189 -0.05 2.60 -11.65
N VAL A 190 -1.17 2.94 -10.99
CA VAL A 190 -1.81 2.01 -10.04
C VAL A 190 -2.48 0.84 -10.77
N MET A 191 -2.84 1.01 -12.05
CA MET A 191 -3.36 -0.07 -12.89
C MET A 191 -2.31 -1.08 -13.38
N ARG A 192 -1.03 -0.99 -12.99
CA ARG A 192 0.01 -1.94 -13.41
C ARG A 192 -0.21 -3.35 -12.87
N SER A 193 0.12 -4.40 -13.64
CA SER A 193 -0.16 -5.80 -13.26
C SER A 193 0.63 -6.37 -12.07
N TRP A 194 1.40 -5.53 -11.39
CA TRP A 194 1.97 -5.80 -10.07
C TRP A 194 2.17 -4.49 -9.29
N ILE A 195 2.03 -4.59 -7.97
CA ILE A 195 2.55 -3.63 -6.99
C ILE A 195 3.84 -4.25 -6.44
N ASN A 196 4.94 -3.49 -6.35
CA ASN A 196 6.22 -4.02 -5.87
C ASN A 196 6.17 -4.27 -4.35
N SER A 197 6.98 -5.21 -3.86
CA SER A 197 7.15 -5.38 -2.42
C SER A 197 7.67 -4.07 -1.81
N GLY A 198 6.99 -3.59 -0.76
CA GLY A 198 7.32 -2.33 -0.12
C GLY A 198 6.58 -1.09 -0.64
N GLU A 199 5.76 -1.21 -1.68
CA GLU A 199 4.88 -0.12 -2.16
C GLU A 199 3.53 -0.09 -1.43
N TYR A 200 3.02 1.13 -1.18
CA TYR A 200 1.75 1.40 -0.50
C TYR A 200 1.24 2.81 -0.81
N ASN A 201 -0.02 3.09 -0.41
CA ASN A 201 -0.75 4.33 -0.72
C ASN A 201 -0.68 4.71 -2.22
N HIS A 202 -0.78 3.70 -3.09
CA HIS A 202 -0.79 3.88 -4.53
C HIS A 202 -2.16 4.41 -4.98
N ILE A 203 -2.23 5.72 -5.14
CA ILE A 203 -3.46 6.43 -5.49
C ILE A 203 -3.47 6.83 -6.98
N LEU A 204 -4.66 7.15 -7.51
CA LEU A 204 -4.88 7.48 -8.91
C LEU A 204 -3.83 8.47 -9.42
N SER A 205 -3.00 8.04 -10.37
CA SER A 205 -1.93 8.84 -10.96
C SER A 205 -2.50 9.78 -12.02
N GLN A 206 -1.64 10.45 -12.78
CA GLN A 206 -2.07 11.20 -13.95
C GLN A 206 -2.86 10.33 -14.95
N ASP A 207 -2.46 9.08 -15.15
CA ASP A 207 -2.91 8.31 -16.32
C ASP A 207 -4.19 7.51 -16.05
N GLU A 208 -4.47 7.10 -14.81
CA GLU A 208 -5.82 6.64 -14.44
C GLU A 208 -6.86 7.76 -14.55
N LEU A 209 -6.49 9.00 -14.24
CA LEU A 209 -7.38 10.15 -14.39
C LEU A 209 -7.59 10.51 -15.88
N GLN A 210 -6.59 10.30 -16.74
CA GLN A 210 -6.77 10.36 -18.20
C GLN A 210 -7.69 9.22 -18.71
N ALA A 211 -7.49 7.99 -18.24
CA ALA A 211 -8.32 6.84 -18.62
C ALA A 211 -9.78 7.02 -18.16
N TYR A 212 -10.00 7.49 -16.92
CA TYR A 212 -11.30 7.88 -16.41
C TYR A 212 -11.96 8.92 -17.31
N ASN A 213 -11.26 10.03 -17.62
CA ASN A 213 -11.79 11.09 -18.47
C ASN A 213 -12.03 10.63 -19.93
N TYR A 214 -11.33 9.62 -20.42
CA TYR A 214 -11.60 9.01 -21.72
C TYR A 214 -12.88 8.15 -21.71
N VAL A 215 -13.07 7.33 -20.68
CA VAL A 215 -14.17 6.36 -20.57
C VAL A 215 -15.48 6.99 -20.06
N TYR A 216 -15.38 7.93 -19.13
CA TYR A 216 -16.50 8.54 -18.38
C TYR A 216 -16.61 10.06 -18.60
N GLY A 217 -15.59 10.73 -19.13
CA GLY A 217 -15.59 12.19 -19.28
C GLY A 217 -15.80 12.91 -17.94
N THR A 218 -16.76 13.84 -17.92
CA THR A 218 -17.19 14.55 -16.71
C THR A 218 -18.39 13.89 -16.02
N THR A 219 -18.61 12.58 -16.22
CA THR A 219 -19.59 11.82 -15.43
C THR A 219 -19.04 11.64 -14.01
N ASN A 220 -19.86 11.81 -12.97
CA ASN A 220 -19.50 11.41 -11.60
C ASN A 220 -19.96 9.97 -11.34
N LEU A 221 -19.10 9.13 -10.76
CA LEU A 221 -19.42 7.73 -10.40
C LEU A 221 -19.76 7.61 -8.91
N ASN A 222 -20.96 8.04 -8.55
CA ASN A 222 -21.46 8.01 -7.17
C ASN A 222 -21.60 6.56 -6.68
N PHE A 223 -20.65 6.09 -5.88
CA PHE A 223 -20.68 4.79 -5.24
C PHE A 223 -21.51 4.82 -3.95
N THR A 224 -22.20 3.73 -3.62
CA THR A 224 -22.97 3.64 -2.37
C THR A 224 -22.95 2.23 -1.80
N GLU A 225 -22.49 2.07 -0.55
CA GLU A 225 -22.57 0.79 0.14
C GLU A 225 -24.03 0.42 0.46
N VAL A 226 -24.45 -0.80 0.08
CA VAL A 226 -25.73 -1.39 0.49
C VAL A 226 -25.49 -2.56 1.42
N THR A 227 -26.16 -2.56 2.57
CA THR A 227 -26.00 -3.58 3.63
C THR A 227 -27.02 -4.72 3.54
N THR A 228 -28.00 -4.61 2.63
CA THR A 228 -29.03 -5.62 2.37
C THR A 228 -29.50 -5.55 0.91
N GLY A 229 -29.64 -6.71 0.25
CA GLY A 229 -30.22 -6.81 -1.09
C GLY A 229 -29.23 -7.39 -2.09
N SER A 230 -29.21 -6.82 -3.29
CA SER A 230 -28.22 -7.07 -4.34
C SER A 230 -27.53 -5.76 -4.68
N ALA A 231 -26.20 -5.75 -4.66
CA ALA A 231 -25.39 -4.64 -5.17
C ALA A 231 -24.97 -4.88 -6.63
N ASP A 232 -24.62 -3.80 -7.32
CA ASP A 232 -24.02 -3.87 -8.65
C ASP A 232 -22.59 -4.42 -8.60
N ILE A 233 -21.82 -4.09 -7.55
CA ILE A 233 -20.48 -4.61 -7.27
C ILE A 233 -20.49 -5.41 -5.96
N THR A 234 -19.93 -6.63 -5.97
CA THR A 234 -19.71 -7.41 -4.75
C THR A 234 -18.23 -7.56 -4.42
N ILE A 235 -17.87 -7.25 -3.17
CA ILE A 235 -16.53 -7.40 -2.60
C ILE A 235 -16.50 -8.65 -1.72
N GLY A 236 -15.64 -9.61 -2.07
CA GLY A 236 -15.51 -10.90 -1.40
C GLY A 236 -14.06 -11.34 -1.19
N ALA A 237 -13.86 -12.51 -0.60
CA ALA A 237 -12.56 -13.17 -0.47
C ALA A 237 -12.66 -14.68 -0.72
N ALA A 238 -11.78 -15.21 -1.57
CA ALA A 238 -11.75 -16.63 -1.94
C ALA A 238 -10.34 -17.09 -2.32
N PRO A 239 -10.06 -18.40 -2.35
CA PRO A 239 -8.78 -18.91 -2.84
C PRO A 239 -8.60 -18.65 -4.34
N LEU A 240 -7.51 -17.99 -4.73
CA LEU A 240 -7.12 -17.83 -6.14
C LEU A 240 -6.05 -18.85 -6.56
N ALA A 241 -5.82 -19.01 -7.86
CA ALA A 241 -4.96 -20.06 -8.42
C ALA A 241 -3.47 -19.91 -8.09
N SER A 242 -3.01 -18.70 -7.76
CA SER A 242 -1.63 -18.39 -7.37
C SER A 242 -1.61 -17.69 -6.02
N GLY A 243 -0.67 -18.07 -5.15
CA GLY A 243 -0.44 -17.38 -3.87
C GLY A 243 0.19 -15.99 -4.04
N ASN A 244 0.80 -15.70 -5.19
CA ASN A 244 1.39 -14.39 -5.48
C ASN A 244 0.35 -13.36 -5.97
N THR A 245 -0.84 -13.81 -6.39
CA THR A 245 -1.94 -12.95 -6.82
C THR A 245 -2.67 -12.44 -5.58
N TRP A 246 -2.62 -11.14 -5.29
CA TRP A 246 -3.24 -10.57 -4.08
C TRP A 246 -4.76 -10.48 -4.19
N ALA A 247 -5.30 -10.03 -5.32
CA ALA A 247 -6.73 -10.03 -5.60
C ALA A 247 -6.99 -10.30 -7.10
N GLN A 248 -8.27 -10.36 -7.47
CA GLN A 248 -8.72 -10.36 -8.86
C GLN A 248 -10.12 -9.74 -8.97
N ALA A 249 -10.31 -8.84 -9.93
CA ALA A 249 -11.57 -8.19 -10.20
C ALA A 249 -11.89 -8.02 -11.69
N GLY A 250 -13.07 -7.45 -11.95
CA GLY A 250 -13.52 -7.05 -13.27
C GLY A 250 -15.05 -7.06 -13.44
N PRO A 251 -15.54 -6.76 -14.64
CA PRO A 251 -16.94 -6.90 -15.00
C PRO A 251 -17.38 -8.38 -14.94
N SER A 252 -18.34 -8.70 -14.08
CA SER A 252 -18.93 -10.04 -13.98
C SER A 252 -20.14 -10.22 -14.92
N GLY A 253 -20.66 -9.11 -15.46
CA GLY A 253 -21.75 -9.09 -16.43
C GLY A 253 -21.89 -7.75 -17.14
N GLY A 254 -22.40 -7.76 -18.37
CA GLY A 254 -22.62 -6.57 -19.18
C GLY A 254 -23.54 -6.82 -20.38
N LEU A 255 -23.88 -5.73 -21.06
CA LEU A 255 -24.74 -5.71 -22.26
C LEU A 255 -24.05 -4.93 -23.38
N TRP A 256 -24.05 -5.44 -24.61
CA TRP A 256 -23.60 -4.69 -25.78
C TRP A 256 -24.39 -3.37 -25.89
N ARG A 257 -23.69 -2.23 -25.95
CA ARG A 257 -24.32 -0.92 -26.16
C ARG A 257 -25.05 -0.86 -27.51
N ASN A 258 -24.62 -1.69 -28.47
CA ASN A 258 -25.33 -1.95 -29.71
C ASN A 258 -25.07 -3.39 -30.21
N ALA A 259 -26.07 -4.27 -30.11
CA ALA A 259 -25.99 -5.67 -30.56
C ALA A 259 -25.91 -5.86 -32.10
N ALA A 260 -25.81 -4.78 -32.87
CA ALA A 260 -25.50 -4.79 -34.30
C ALA A 260 -24.15 -4.12 -34.64
N ASN A 261 -23.44 -3.58 -33.64
CA ASN A 261 -22.10 -3.01 -33.78
C ASN A 261 -21.36 -3.06 -32.44
N HIS A 262 -20.64 -4.15 -32.19
CA HIS A 262 -19.93 -4.38 -30.93
C HIS A 262 -18.74 -3.41 -30.70
N MET A 263 -18.26 -2.72 -31.75
CA MET A 263 -17.28 -1.63 -31.64
C MET A 263 -17.82 -0.36 -30.96
N GLN A 264 -19.04 -0.42 -30.42
CA GLN A 264 -19.63 0.59 -29.52
C GLN A 264 -19.57 0.16 -28.05
N GLY A 265 -18.84 -0.92 -27.72
CA GLY A 265 -18.49 -1.30 -26.36
C GLY A 265 -19.62 -1.95 -25.56
N VAL A 266 -19.31 -2.19 -24.29
CA VAL A 266 -20.18 -2.90 -23.34
C VAL A 266 -20.59 -1.96 -22.21
N GLN A 267 -21.88 -1.93 -21.90
CA GLN A 267 -22.37 -1.38 -20.65
C GLN A 267 -22.21 -2.44 -19.56
N THR A 268 -21.36 -2.17 -18.56
CA THR A 268 -21.24 -3.03 -17.38
C THR A 268 -22.56 -3.03 -16.60
N THR A 269 -22.98 -4.21 -16.13
CA THR A 269 -24.20 -4.41 -15.33
C THR A 269 -23.95 -5.12 -14.01
N SER A 270 -22.78 -5.75 -13.84
CA SER A 270 -22.33 -6.25 -12.54
C SER A 270 -20.81 -6.34 -12.49
N GLY A 271 -20.23 -6.17 -11.30
CA GLY A 271 -18.79 -6.28 -11.03
C GLY A 271 -18.49 -7.16 -9.82
N THR A 272 -17.27 -7.66 -9.74
CA THR A 272 -16.78 -8.44 -8.60
C THR A 272 -15.34 -8.08 -8.28
N VAL A 273 -15.01 -7.92 -7.00
CA VAL A 273 -13.63 -7.86 -6.48
C VAL A 273 -13.44 -9.03 -5.53
N THR A 274 -12.45 -9.89 -5.80
CA THR A 274 -12.16 -11.08 -5.00
C THR A 274 -10.75 -11.00 -4.44
N PHE A 275 -10.60 -10.74 -3.15
CA PHE A 275 -9.30 -10.79 -2.49
C PHE A 275 -8.87 -12.24 -2.22
N ASN A 276 -7.59 -12.56 -2.41
CA ASN A 276 -7.09 -13.93 -2.28
C ASN A 276 -6.97 -14.37 -0.82
N SER A 277 -7.89 -15.23 -0.37
CA SER A 277 -7.87 -15.82 0.98
C SER A 277 -6.80 -16.90 1.17
N THR A 278 -5.90 -17.06 0.20
CA THR A 278 -4.76 -17.99 0.20
C THR A 278 -3.47 -17.34 -0.34
N SER A 279 -3.38 -16.00 -0.30
CA SER A 279 -2.17 -15.27 -0.65
C SER A 279 -0.99 -15.67 0.25
N THR A 280 0.22 -15.71 -0.29
CA THR A 280 1.46 -15.88 0.50
C THR A 280 1.88 -14.62 1.24
N THR A 281 1.29 -13.48 0.88
CA THR A 281 1.48 -12.19 1.56
C THR A 281 0.12 -11.73 2.11
N PRO A 282 -0.02 -11.48 3.43
CA PRO A 282 -1.27 -10.96 3.98
C PRO A 282 -1.60 -9.57 3.42
N MET A 283 -2.90 -9.23 3.37
CA MET A 283 -3.36 -7.93 2.89
C MET A 283 -3.95 -7.11 4.02
N GLY A 284 -3.50 -5.87 4.13
CA GLY A 284 -3.78 -5.00 5.25
C GLY A 284 -3.27 -3.58 5.01
N PHE A 285 -3.23 -2.80 6.07
CA PHE A 285 -2.60 -1.48 6.11
C PHE A 285 -1.90 -1.31 7.46
N ARG A 286 -1.19 -0.21 7.67
CA ARG A 286 -0.47 0.06 8.92
C ARG A 286 -0.53 1.54 9.23
N VAL A 287 -0.84 1.86 10.48
CA VAL A 287 -0.94 3.22 10.98
C VAL A 287 0.41 3.73 11.48
N LEU A 288 0.48 5.03 11.75
CA LEU A 288 1.47 5.64 12.64
C LEU A 288 0.74 6.56 13.61
N HIS A 289 0.95 6.31 14.90
CA HIS A 289 0.45 7.11 16.01
C HIS A 289 1.54 8.09 16.46
N ALA A 290 1.24 9.38 16.53
CA ALA A 290 2.15 10.38 17.09
C ALA A 290 1.40 11.41 17.93
N ASN A 291 1.88 11.64 19.15
CA ASN A 291 1.44 12.69 20.07
C ASN A 291 2.57 13.67 20.37
N TRP A 292 2.19 14.91 20.68
CA TRP A 292 3.11 16.01 20.97
C TRP A 292 2.72 16.73 22.26
N ASP A 293 3.64 16.73 23.24
CA ASP A 293 3.64 17.63 24.39
C ASP A 293 4.35 18.93 24.01
N TYR A 294 3.59 19.95 23.57
CA TYR A 294 4.13 21.28 23.28
C TYR A 294 4.10 22.21 24.50
N GLN A 295 5.19 22.94 24.75
CA GLN A 295 5.26 24.02 25.75
C GLN A 295 5.90 25.29 25.19
N ASN A 296 5.32 26.46 25.51
CA ASN A 296 5.81 27.76 25.03
C ASN A 296 6.71 28.46 26.07
N THR A 297 8.02 28.42 25.87
CA THR A 297 8.98 29.05 26.79
C THR A 297 9.11 30.57 26.59
N SER A 298 8.61 31.14 25.48
CA SER A 298 8.63 32.59 25.22
C SER A 298 7.69 33.41 26.10
N GLY A 299 6.75 32.77 26.80
CA GLY A 299 5.78 33.47 27.66
C GLY A 299 4.49 33.92 26.97
N LEU A 300 4.24 33.50 25.72
CA LEU A 300 2.96 33.75 25.04
C LEU A 300 1.93 32.64 25.29
N PRO A 301 0.64 32.96 25.55
CA PRO A 301 -0.42 31.96 25.67
C PRO A 301 -0.84 31.40 24.30
N THR A 302 -1.49 30.24 24.28
CA THR A 302 -1.87 29.54 23.03
C THR A 302 -3.39 29.44 22.86
N GLN A 303 -3.89 29.80 21.67
CA GLN A 303 -5.31 29.73 21.29
C GLN A 303 -5.63 28.61 20.28
N GLY A 304 -4.63 27.98 19.68
CA GLY A 304 -4.77 26.95 18.66
C GLY A 304 -3.43 26.33 18.27
N PHE A 305 -3.47 25.21 17.59
CA PHE A 305 -2.29 24.49 17.09
C PHE A 305 -2.61 23.90 15.72
N GLU A 306 -1.68 24.02 14.78
CA GLU A 306 -1.88 23.68 13.38
C GLU A 306 -0.72 22.79 12.92
N ILE A 307 -1.05 21.62 12.38
CA ILE A 307 -0.08 20.68 11.83
C ILE A 307 -0.45 20.37 10.38
N GLN A 308 0.51 20.56 9.49
CA GLN A 308 0.44 20.10 8.12
C GLN A 308 1.18 18.78 8.01
N THR A 309 0.54 17.73 7.48
CA THR A 309 1.14 16.40 7.27
C THR A 309 1.21 16.02 5.80
N ARG A 310 2.21 15.22 5.42
CA ARG A 310 2.25 14.47 4.16
C ARG A 310 2.37 12.97 4.39
N GLY A 311 1.50 12.18 3.76
CA GLY A 311 1.57 10.71 3.83
C GLY A 311 0.34 9.99 3.28
N THR A 312 -0.86 10.49 3.60
CA THR A 312 -2.15 9.91 3.18
C THR A 312 -3.01 10.93 2.45
N ASN A 313 -3.83 10.47 1.53
CA ASN A 313 -4.92 11.24 0.91
C ASN A 313 -6.29 10.96 1.58
N ASN A 314 -6.32 10.31 2.74
CA ASN A 314 -7.50 10.27 3.59
C ASN A 314 -7.51 11.52 4.50
N PRO A 315 -8.43 12.49 4.30
CA PRO A 315 -8.47 13.72 5.10
C PRO A 315 -8.86 13.47 6.55
N ASP A 316 -9.66 12.44 6.83
CA ASP A 316 -10.15 12.10 8.17
C ASP A 316 -9.19 11.09 8.83
N PRO A 317 -8.42 11.48 9.87
CA PRO A 317 -7.51 10.57 10.55
C PRO A 317 -8.28 9.43 11.22
N GLN A 318 -7.65 8.26 11.36
CA GLN A 318 -8.23 7.11 12.09
C GLN A 318 -8.59 7.49 13.53
N TRP A 319 -7.74 8.31 14.16
CA TRP A 319 -7.99 8.94 15.45
C TRP A 319 -7.24 10.28 15.58
N HIS A 320 -7.74 11.17 16.43
CA HIS A 320 -7.04 12.40 16.84
C HIS A 320 -7.18 12.58 18.35
N TYR A 321 -6.22 13.25 18.97
CA TYR A 321 -6.24 13.58 20.39
C TYR A 321 -6.25 15.10 20.60
N ASP A 322 -7.23 15.60 21.36
CA ASP A 322 -7.46 17.04 21.57
C ASP A 322 -6.91 17.58 22.89
N GLY A 323 -6.50 16.70 23.80
CA GLY A 323 -6.06 17.02 25.15
C GLY A 323 -6.77 16.22 26.24
N SER A 324 -6.36 16.45 27.48
CA SER A 324 -6.97 15.82 28.65
C SER A 324 -8.37 16.37 28.94
N ALA A 325 -9.20 15.60 29.65
CA ALA A 325 -10.51 16.07 30.15
C ALA A 325 -10.44 17.33 31.05
N SER A 326 -9.25 17.76 31.50
CA SER A 326 -9.03 19.01 32.24
C SER A 326 -8.53 20.17 31.40
N ARG A 327 -7.95 19.89 30.23
CA ARG A 327 -7.20 20.81 29.34
C ARG A 327 -7.21 20.22 27.92
N HIS A 328 -8.06 20.74 27.04
CA HIS A 328 -8.24 20.24 25.68
C HIS A 328 -8.71 21.34 24.72
N PHE A 329 -8.65 21.08 23.42
CA PHE A 329 -9.29 21.88 22.39
C PHE A 329 -10.74 21.40 22.16
N ASN A 330 -11.71 22.32 22.07
CA ASN A 330 -13.12 21.99 21.79
C ASN A 330 -13.43 21.88 20.27
N SER A 331 -12.42 22.01 19.40
CA SER A 331 -12.65 22.05 17.95
C SER A 331 -11.44 21.55 17.16
N TYR A 332 -11.65 20.46 16.43
CA TYR A 332 -10.74 19.90 15.44
C TYR A 332 -11.31 20.07 14.02
N THR A 333 -10.47 20.42 13.05
CA THR A 333 -10.82 20.41 11.61
C THR A 333 -9.64 19.95 10.76
N ASN A 334 -9.89 19.13 9.74
CA ASN A 334 -8.93 18.77 8.70
C ASN A 334 -9.27 19.44 7.35
N SER A 335 -8.31 19.54 6.43
CA SER A 335 -8.54 19.92 5.03
C SER A 335 -7.33 19.60 4.12
N PRO A 336 -7.53 19.17 2.85
CA PRO A 336 -6.44 19.00 1.89
C PRO A 336 -5.78 20.33 1.47
N VAL A 337 -4.44 20.35 1.38
CA VAL A 337 -3.66 21.57 1.11
C VAL A 337 -3.52 21.84 -0.39
N GLY A 338 -4.65 22.21 -0.99
CA GLY A 338 -4.75 22.62 -2.38
C GLY A 338 -4.92 21.44 -3.35
N ALA A 339 -5.62 21.70 -4.47
CA ALA A 339 -6.14 20.67 -5.36
C ALA A 339 -5.09 19.75 -6.04
N ASN A 340 -3.80 20.09 -5.96
CA ASN A 340 -2.71 19.40 -6.66
C ASN A 340 -1.76 18.62 -5.73
N ALA A 341 -2.00 18.59 -4.42
CA ALA A 341 -1.19 17.88 -3.43
C ALA A 341 -2.05 16.83 -2.72
N LYS A 342 -2.25 15.68 -3.38
CA LYS A 342 -3.24 14.67 -2.98
C LYS A 342 -3.02 14.11 -1.58
N ASP A 343 -1.77 13.99 -1.16
CA ASP A 343 -1.34 13.41 0.12
C ASP A 343 -0.96 14.46 1.19
N ASP A 344 -1.33 15.73 0.99
CA ASP A 344 -0.97 16.87 1.85
C ASP A 344 -2.21 17.43 2.57
N LEU A 345 -2.19 17.42 3.91
CA LEU A 345 -3.35 17.69 4.76
C LEU A 345 -2.99 18.68 5.88
N LEU A 346 -3.85 19.67 6.12
CA LEU A 346 -3.77 20.60 7.24
C LEU A 346 -4.80 20.23 8.31
N HIS A 347 -4.32 20.04 9.54
CA HIS A 347 -5.10 19.70 10.73
C HIS A 347 -5.00 20.85 11.73
N ILE A 348 -6.14 21.29 12.28
CA ILE A 348 -6.24 22.48 13.12
C ILE A 348 -6.99 22.13 14.40
N TRP A 349 -6.34 22.29 15.55
CA TRP A 349 -6.96 22.31 16.86
C TRP A 349 -7.18 23.76 17.32
N SER A 350 -8.36 24.05 17.86
CA SER A 350 -8.77 25.41 18.24
C SER A 350 -9.80 25.41 19.37
N ASN A 351 -10.16 26.61 19.85
CA ASN A 351 -11.11 26.83 20.95
C ASN A 351 -10.71 26.08 22.25
N PRO A 352 -9.53 26.37 22.84
CA PRO A 352 -9.07 25.69 24.05
C PRO A 352 -9.99 25.91 25.25
N GLU A 353 -10.04 24.90 26.11
CA GLU A 353 -10.75 24.87 27.38
C GLU A 353 -9.85 24.39 28.51
N VAL A 354 -9.91 25.09 29.64
CA VAL A 354 -9.22 24.73 30.88
C VAL A 354 -10.27 24.62 31.98
N GLY A 355 -10.49 23.40 32.48
CA GLY A 355 -11.36 23.13 33.63
C GLY A 355 -12.83 23.56 33.46
N GLY A 356 -13.41 23.42 32.26
CA GLY A 356 -14.80 23.85 31.98
C GLY A 356 -14.94 25.31 31.57
N VAL A 357 -13.83 26.02 31.31
CA VAL A 357 -13.82 27.43 30.87
C VAL A 357 -13.03 27.55 29.56
N SER A 358 -13.68 28.04 28.50
CA SER A 358 -12.97 28.36 27.26
C SER A 358 -12.04 29.55 27.47
N SER A 359 -10.74 29.30 27.32
CA SER A 359 -9.67 30.27 27.53
C SER A 359 -8.37 29.75 26.90
N PRO A 360 -7.52 30.63 26.32
CA PRO A 360 -6.18 30.25 25.88
C PRO A 360 -5.38 29.54 26.98
N PHE A 361 -4.61 28.53 26.60
CA PHE A 361 -3.68 27.87 27.52
C PHE A 361 -2.62 28.87 28.00
N ALA A 362 -2.24 28.80 29.28
CA ALA A 362 -1.19 29.65 29.82
C ALA A 362 0.18 29.25 29.24
N PRO A 363 1.18 30.14 29.17
CA PRO A 363 2.47 29.82 28.55
C PRO A 363 3.19 28.62 29.20
N THR A 364 2.98 28.44 30.50
CA THR A 364 3.53 27.31 31.28
C THR A 364 2.80 25.99 31.06
N ASP A 365 1.62 26.01 30.46
CA ASP A 365 0.83 24.79 30.25
C ASP A 365 1.41 23.97 29.10
N VAL A 366 1.49 22.65 29.31
CA VAL A 366 1.75 21.70 28.24
C VAL A 366 0.45 21.42 27.50
N ILE A 367 0.51 21.49 26.17
CA ILE A 367 -0.56 21.12 25.24
C ILE A 367 -0.26 19.71 24.75
N HIS A 368 -1.21 18.79 24.95
CA HIS A 368 -1.09 17.42 24.48
C HIS A 368 -2.10 17.18 23.36
N VAL A 369 -1.61 16.93 22.14
CA VAL A 369 -2.43 16.59 20.96
C VAL A 369 -1.75 15.52 20.12
N GLY A 370 -2.46 14.90 19.18
CA GLY A 370 -1.86 13.91 18.29
C GLY A 370 -2.76 13.39 17.19
N LEU A 371 -2.18 12.58 16.30
CA LEU A 371 -2.84 11.95 15.14
C LEU A 371 -2.49 10.47 15.02
N GLU A 372 -3.48 9.69 14.59
CA GLU A 372 -3.34 8.36 13.99
C GLU A 372 -3.82 8.45 12.53
N GLN A 373 -2.92 8.25 11.56
CA GLN A 373 -3.28 8.19 10.14
C GLN A 373 -3.14 6.76 9.60
N ASP A 374 -3.79 6.46 8.49
CA ASP A 374 -3.87 5.13 7.88
C ASP A 374 -2.67 4.71 7.01
N VAL A 375 -1.58 5.46 7.10
CA VAL A 375 -0.27 5.15 6.52
C VAL A 375 0.76 5.22 7.64
N TRP A 376 1.86 4.47 7.56
CA TRP A 376 2.83 4.36 8.66
C TRP A 376 4.05 5.31 8.51
N ASP A 377 4.20 5.95 7.36
CA ASP A 377 5.37 6.78 7.01
C ASP A 377 5.04 8.27 6.88
N TRP A 378 3.85 8.70 7.33
CA TRP A 378 3.48 10.11 7.25
C TRP A 378 4.43 10.97 8.08
N THR A 379 4.59 12.21 7.63
CA THR A 379 5.47 13.21 8.25
C THR A 379 4.69 14.49 8.46
N VAL A 380 4.92 15.16 9.60
CA VAL A 380 4.64 16.58 9.72
C VAL A 380 5.58 17.33 8.77
N VAL A 381 5.08 18.38 8.11
CA VAL A 381 5.86 19.29 7.24
C VAL A 381 5.74 20.77 7.63
N SER A 382 4.75 21.12 8.47
CA SER A 382 4.66 22.37 9.21
C SER A 382 3.98 22.14 10.56
N ALA A 383 4.40 22.89 11.59
CA ALA A 383 3.76 22.92 12.89
C ALA A 383 3.75 24.37 13.41
N GLU A 384 2.57 24.98 13.50
CA GLU A 384 2.37 26.36 13.95
C GLU A 384 1.47 26.42 15.20
N VAL A 385 1.80 27.35 16.09
CA VAL A 385 1.14 27.56 17.37
C VAL A 385 0.50 28.93 17.32
N GLN A 386 -0.83 29.00 17.39
CA GLN A 386 -1.56 30.26 17.29
C GLN A 386 -1.66 30.96 18.64
N HIS A 387 -1.42 32.28 18.67
CA HIS A 387 -1.51 33.11 19.88
C HIS A 387 -2.69 34.11 19.83
N PRO A 388 -3.29 34.45 20.99
CA PRO A 388 -4.30 35.51 21.10
C PRO A 388 -3.87 36.81 20.41
N GLY A 389 -4.70 37.26 19.47
CA GLY A 389 -4.41 38.43 18.63
C GLY A 389 -3.97 38.10 17.20
N GLY A 390 -3.76 36.81 16.87
CA GLY A 390 -3.52 36.36 15.48
C GLY A 390 -2.07 36.44 15.02
N GLY A 391 -1.11 36.24 15.92
CA GLY A 391 0.27 35.90 15.55
C GLY A 391 0.53 34.42 15.85
N SER A 392 1.40 33.78 15.07
CA SER A 392 1.84 32.40 15.30
C SER A 392 3.32 32.32 15.72
N SER A 393 3.69 31.18 16.30
CA SER A 393 5.09 30.75 16.49
C SER A 393 5.25 29.32 15.96
N ASN A 394 6.42 28.99 15.42
CA ASN A 394 6.68 27.65 14.90
C ASN A 394 7.11 26.68 16.01
N ALA A 395 6.62 25.44 15.92
CA ALA A 395 6.99 24.34 16.80
C ALA A 395 8.23 23.59 16.26
N PRO A 396 9.27 23.29 17.09
CA PRO A 396 10.48 22.59 16.67
C PRO A 396 10.28 21.07 16.60
N LEU A 397 9.24 20.62 15.89
CA LEU A 397 8.84 19.22 15.82
C LEU A 397 9.79 18.42 14.91
N LEU A 398 10.22 17.24 15.36
CA LEU A 398 11.06 16.31 14.61
C LEU A 398 10.27 15.03 14.29
N ASN A 399 10.28 14.60 13.02
CA ASN A 399 9.61 13.36 12.63
C ASN A 399 10.39 12.13 13.12
N VAL A 400 9.68 11.06 13.44
CA VAL A 400 10.24 9.76 13.83
C VAL A 400 9.52 8.68 13.03
N ASN A 401 10.22 8.03 12.11
CA ASN A 401 9.65 6.99 11.24
C ASN A 401 10.54 5.74 11.27
N GLN A 402 10.03 4.59 10.80
CA GLN A 402 10.85 3.38 10.67
C GLN A 402 11.83 3.51 9.51
N PHE A 403 13.12 3.21 9.74
CA PHE A 403 14.14 3.14 8.70
C PHE A 403 14.32 1.70 8.22
N LEU A 404 14.23 1.50 6.90
CA LEU A 404 14.45 0.23 6.21
C LEU A 404 15.27 0.47 4.93
N LEU A 405 16.54 0.06 4.92
CA LEU A 405 17.37 0.07 3.72
C LEU A 405 17.25 -1.28 3.01
N THR A 406 16.94 -1.28 1.71
CA THR A 406 16.74 -2.51 0.92
C THR A 406 17.46 -2.49 -0.42
N GLU A 407 18.28 -3.52 -0.66
CA GLU A 407 18.93 -3.76 -1.95
C GLU A 407 18.09 -4.73 -2.83
N VAL A 408 17.94 -4.43 -4.11
CA VAL A 408 17.23 -5.32 -5.07
C VAL A 408 18.20 -6.37 -5.61
N VAL A 409 18.16 -7.59 -5.06
CA VAL A 409 18.98 -8.72 -5.52
C VAL A 409 18.25 -9.44 -6.65
N GLY A 410 18.85 -9.47 -7.85
CA GLY A 410 18.23 -10.07 -9.03
C GLY A 410 17.81 -11.54 -8.83
N VAL A 411 16.58 -11.87 -9.22
CA VAL A 411 16.14 -13.27 -9.39
C VAL A 411 16.73 -13.80 -10.69
N ASP A 412 17.12 -15.09 -10.72
CA ASP A 412 17.53 -15.75 -11.96
C ASP A 412 16.45 -15.64 -13.04
N ALA A 413 16.84 -15.32 -14.27
CA ALA A 413 15.91 -15.09 -15.40
C ALA A 413 15.17 -16.37 -15.90
N ALA A 414 15.14 -17.43 -15.09
CA ALA A 414 14.51 -18.71 -15.36
C ALA A 414 13.06 -18.81 -14.84
N THR A 415 12.58 -17.86 -14.02
CA THR A 415 11.19 -17.81 -13.50
C THR A 415 10.30 -16.78 -14.22
N ALA A 416 10.69 -16.37 -15.43
CA ALA A 416 9.80 -15.63 -16.33
C ALA A 416 8.76 -16.60 -16.92
N GLU A 417 7.69 -16.87 -16.17
CA GLU A 417 6.56 -17.67 -16.64
C GLU A 417 5.74 -16.91 -17.69
N ALA A 418 4.88 -17.63 -18.44
CA ALA A 418 4.37 -17.19 -19.73
C ALA A 418 3.34 -16.04 -19.69
N ASP A 419 2.96 -15.57 -18.50
CA ASP A 419 1.84 -14.65 -18.27
C ASP A 419 2.24 -13.17 -18.23
N GLY A 420 3.45 -12.82 -18.66
CA GLY A 420 3.98 -11.44 -18.71
C GLY A 420 4.49 -10.89 -17.37
N ILE A 421 4.25 -11.59 -16.26
CA ILE A 421 4.69 -11.21 -14.91
C ILE A 421 6.22 -11.27 -14.79
N THR A 422 6.90 -10.15 -15.03
CA THR A 422 8.34 -10.04 -14.78
C THR A 422 8.61 -9.81 -13.30
N THR A 423 8.88 -10.88 -12.55
CA THR A 423 9.33 -10.79 -11.16
C THR A 423 10.65 -10.01 -11.08
N ARG A 424 10.61 -8.75 -10.63
CA ARG A 424 11.82 -7.98 -10.28
C ARG A 424 12.56 -8.64 -9.12
N GLY A 425 13.82 -8.21 -8.91
CA GLY A 425 14.71 -8.79 -7.91
C GLY A 425 14.10 -8.87 -6.51
N ARG A 426 14.44 -9.93 -5.78
CA ARG A 426 14.12 -10.05 -4.35
C ARG A 426 14.78 -8.90 -3.61
N GLN A 427 13.98 -8.04 -2.96
CA GLN A 427 14.51 -7.09 -2.01
C GLN A 427 15.13 -7.83 -0.82
N LEU A 428 16.35 -7.45 -0.46
CA LEU A 428 17.08 -7.87 0.71
C LEU A 428 17.19 -6.65 1.64
N VAL A 429 16.71 -6.77 2.88
CA VAL A 429 16.90 -5.70 3.87
C VAL A 429 18.37 -5.72 4.33
N THR A 430 19.05 -4.59 4.22
CA THR A 430 20.49 -4.44 4.52
C THR A 430 20.76 -3.44 5.65
N GLY A 431 19.74 -2.71 6.10
CA GLY A 431 19.77 -1.82 7.27
C GLY A 431 18.39 -1.66 7.88
N ARG A 432 18.31 -1.56 9.21
CA ARG A 432 17.06 -1.40 9.97
C ARG A 432 17.26 -0.48 11.17
N GLY A 433 16.28 0.38 11.45
CA GLY A 433 16.35 1.32 12.57
C GLY A 433 15.20 2.32 12.59
N LEU A 434 15.48 3.54 13.07
CA LEU A 434 14.60 4.70 12.99
C LEU A 434 15.24 5.80 12.15
N LEU A 435 14.41 6.59 11.47
CA LEU A 435 14.78 7.82 10.78
C LEU A 435 14.24 9.01 11.57
N LEU A 436 15.12 9.96 11.89
CA LEU A 436 14.79 11.23 12.52
C LEU A 436 14.98 12.35 11.49
N THR A 437 13.92 13.08 11.13
CA THR A 437 13.97 14.08 10.04
C THR A 437 13.24 15.38 10.39
N ASN A 438 13.91 16.52 10.24
CA ASN A 438 13.28 17.84 10.32
C ASN A 438 12.91 18.34 8.92
N THR A 439 11.65 18.18 8.53
CA THR A 439 11.10 18.71 7.27
C THR A 439 10.59 20.15 7.40
N LEU A 440 10.46 20.69 8.63
CA LEU A 440 9.80 21.96 8.94
C LEU A 440 10.68 23.15 8.57
N GLY A 441 10.11 24.37 8.59
CA GLY A 441 10.85 25.62 8.33
C GLY A 441 11.68 26.14 9.51
N THR A 442 11.87 25.36 10.58
CA THR A 442 12.37 25.84 11.89
C THR A 442 13.40 24.86 12.43
N PRO A 443 14.60 25.31 12.86
CA PRO A 443 15.59 24.44 13.48
C PRO A 443 15.07 23.80 14.78
N ALA A 444 15.49 22.57 15.05
CA ALA A 444 15.15 21.83 16.25
C ALA A 444 16.41 21.23 16.89
N GLU A 445 16.73 21.61 18.12
CA GLU A 445 17.77 20.95 18.92
C GLU A 445 17.15 19.73 19.62
N LEU A 446 17.61 18.52 19.28
CA LEU A 446 17.22 17.28 19.94
C LEU A 446 18.06 17.11 21.22
N VAL A 447 17.39 17.12 22.37
CA VAL A 447 17.99 17.16 23.71
C VAL A 447 17.71 15.91 24.54
N GLU A 448 16.79 15.05 24.12
CA GLU A 448 16.48 13.78 24.76
C GLU A 448 15.96 12.79 23.71
N PHE A 449 16.41 11.54 23.78
CA PHE A 449 15.92 10.46 22.93
C PHE A 449 15.93 9.13 23.69
N GLY A 450 14.91 8.31 23.49
CA GLY A 450 14.81 7.01 24.10
C GLY A 450 13.74 6.11 23.50
N ILE A 451 13.85 4.81 23.78
CA ILE A 451 13.02 3.75 23.20
C ILE A 451 12.59 2.80 24.33
N ALA A 452 11.35 2.34 24.28
CA ALA A 452 10.87 1.21 25.08
C ALA A 452 10.23 0.15 24.17
N VAL A 453 10.52 -1.13 24.42
CA VAL A 453 9.76 -2.25 23.83
C VAL A 453 8.42 -2.35 24.55
N VAL A 454 7.33 -2.36 23.80
CA VAL A 454 5.95 -2.29 24.30
C VAL A 454 5.04 -3.39 23.74
N ASP A 455 5.63 -4.45 23.17
CA ASP A 455 4.96 -5.70 22.78
C ASP A 455 3.85 -6.14 23.76
N ASP A 456 2.71 -6.56 23.21
CA ASP A 456 1.51 -7.02 23.94
C ASP A 456 0.90 -5.97 24.92
N LEU A 457 1.43 -4.75 25.06
CA LEU A 457 0.80 -3.71 25.88
C LEU A 457 -0.46 -3.12 25.24
N ASN A 458 -0.60 -3.21 23.90
CA ASN A 458 -1.74 -2.69 23.13
C ASN A 458 -1.94 -1.18 23.40
N LEU A 459 -0.88 -0.37 23.25
CA LEU A 459 -0.96 1.08 23.44
C LEU A 459 -1.74 1.72 22.27
N GLU A 460 -2.69 2.59 22.57
CA GLU A 460 -3.43 3.37 21.56
C GLU A 460 -2.97 4.85 21.62
N LEU A 461 -3.38 5.69 20.66
CA LEU A 461 -2.96 7.12 20.62
C LEU A 461 -3.06 7.86 21.98
N PRO A 462 -4.11 7.67 22.83
CA PRO A 462 -4.19 8.31 24.15
C PRO A 462 -3.07 7.94 25.14
N ASP A 463 -2.40 6.80 24.96
CA ASP A 463 -1.34 6.30 25.85
C ASP A 463 0.04 6.89 25.54
N LEU A 464 0.22 7.56 24.39
CA LEU A 464 1.49 8.15 23.97
C LEU A 464 1.76 9.48 24.68
N ASN A 465 2.12 9.41 25.96
CA ASN A 465 2.24 10.57 26.85
C ASN A 465 3.34 10.44 27.92
N GLY A 466 3.71 11.57 28.55
CA GLY A 466 4.69 11.62 29.64
C GLY A 466 4.41 10.65 30.80
N PRO A 467 3.18 10.57 31.34
CA PRO A 467 2.83 9.58 32.37
C PRO A 467 3.06 8.11 31.98
N MET A 468 2.86 7.73 30.71
CA MET A 468 3.20 6.39 30.23
C MET A 468 4.72 6.19 30.11
N LEU A 469 5.44 7.20 29.65
CA LEU A 469 6.91 7.21 29.64
C LEU A 469 7.49 7.00 31.06
N ASP A 470 6.95 7.70 32.06
CA ASP A 470 7.28 7.50 33.47
C ASP A 470 6.97 6.07 33.95
N GLU A 471 5.83 5.49 33.53
CA GLU A 471 5.47 4.10 33.88
C GLU A 471 6.39 3.07 33.22
N LEU A 472 6.77 3.27 31.95
CA LEU A 472 7.72 2.43 31.22
C LEU A 472 9.14 2.52 31.82
N ALA A 473 9.57 3.71 32.23
CA ALA A 473 10.82 3.91 32.96
C ALA A 473 10.78 3.25 34.35
N ALA A 474 9.69 3.37 35.10
CA ALA A 474 9.51 2.74 36.41
C ALA A 474 9.47 1.19 36.34
N LYS A 475 9.05 0.63 35.21
CA LYS A 475 9.12 -0.83 34.90
C LYS A 475 10.52 -1.28 34.43
N GLY A 476 11.41 -0.35 34.06
CA GLY A 476 12.70 -0.66 33.45
C GLY A 476 12.60 -1.11 31.97
N LEU A 477 11.55 -0.70 31.27
CA LEU A 477 11.34 -0.99 29.84
C LEU A 477 11.89 0.13 28.93
N TYR A 478 11.93 1.37 29.41
CA TYR A 478 12.46 2.51 28.68
C TYR A 478 13.98 2.65 28.85
N THR A 479 14.69 2.79 27.72
CA THR A 479 16.10 3.12 27.64
C THR A 479 16.28 4.48 26.98
N GLN A 480 16.85 5.43 27.73
CA GLN A 480 17.33 6.70 27.20
C GLN A 480 18.74 6.53 26.61
N TYR A 481 19.00 7.11 25.44
CA TYR A 481 20.31 7.03 24.77
C TYR A 481 21.00 8.39 24.78
N ASP A 482 22.34 8.40 24.95
CA ASP A 482 23.15 9.60 24.73
C ASP A 482 23.41 9.76 23.24
N ILE A 483 22.69 10.70 22.64
CA ILE A 483 22.72 11.08 21.23
C ILE A 483 23.67 12.27 20.96
N GLY A 484 24.16 12.94 22.00
CA GLY A 484 24.69 14.30 21.91
C GLY A 484 23.62 15.35 21.55
N GLY A 485 23.95 16.63 21.74
CA GLY A 485 23.08 17.72 21.28
C GLY A 485 23.15 17.85 19.76
N TRP A 486 22.11 17.38 19.06
CA TRP A 486 22.01 17.45 17.60
C TRP A 486 21.01 18.54 17.19
N ILE A 487 21.47 19.51 16.40
CA ILE A 487 20.58 20.52 15.80
C ILE A 487 20.22 20.02 14.40
N PHE A 488 18.92 19.92 14.12
CA PHE A 488 18.39 19.60 12.81
C PHE A 488 17.92 20.88 12.11
N GLU A 489 18.60 21.27 11.04
CA GLU A 489 18.13 22.24 10.05
C GLU A 489 17.08 21.63 9.11
N LYS A 490 16.43 22.46 8.29
CA LYS A 490 15.40 21.97 7.34
C LYS A 490 16.00 21.03 6.29
N GLY A 491 15.49 19.80 6.26
CA GLY A 491 15.90 18.73 5.37
C GLY A 491 17.06 17.89 5.91
N GLU A 492 17.46 18.07 7.17
CA GLU A 492 18.46 17.21 7.80
C GLU A 492 17.84 15.95 8.40
N GLU A 493 18.62 14.87 8.32
CA GLU A 493 18.23 13.50 8.64
C GLU A 493 19.30 12.82 9.50
N LEU A 494 18.86 11.98 10.44
CA LEU A 494 19.73 11.16 11.28
C LEU A 494 19.12 9.76 11.42
N VAL A 495 19.86 8.73 11.02
CA VAL A 495 19.46 7.33 11.20
C VAL A 495 19.92 6.81 12.55
N VAL A 496 18.99 6.32 13.37
CA VAL A 496 19.31 5.56 14.58
C VAL A 496 19.29 4.08 14.20
N LEU A 497 20.45 3.50 13.92
CA LEU A 497 20.58 2.17 13.33
C LEU A 497 20.60 1.08 14.42
N PHE A 498 19.70 0.10 14.28
CA PHE A 498 19.58 -1.07 15.16
C PHE A 498 20.42 -2.24 14.63
N ASP A 499 20.34 -2.51 13.33
CA ASP A 499 21.05 -3.59 12.64
C ASP A 499 21.42 -3.20 11.19
N GLY A 500 22.45 -3.86 10.65
CA GLY A 500 22.86 -3.75 9.25
C GLY A 500 23.76 -2.56 8.95
N LYS A 501 23.38 -1.74 7.95
CA LYS A 501 24.15 -0.60 7.44
C LYS A 501 23.26 0.58 7.02
N VAL A 502 23.86 1.74 6.84
CA VAL A 502 23.30 2.89 6.10
C VAL A 502 23.98 3.06 4.74
N GLU A 503 23.48 3.97 3.91
CA GLU A 503 24.15 4.36 2.66
C GLU A 503 25.43 5.20 2.92
N ASP A 504 26.31 5.27 1.91
CA ASP A 504 27.53 6.06 2.02
C ASP A 504 27.21 7.56 2.25
N ASN A 505 27.73 8.10 3.36
CA ASN A 505 27.58 9.49 3.84
C ASN A 505 26.26 9.85 4.55
N THR A 506 25.31 8.92 4.76
CA THR A 506 24.14 9.18 5.62
C THR A 506 24.60 9.39 7.08
N PRO A 507 24.15 10.47 7.79
CA PRO A 507 24.41 10.62 9.21
C PRO A 507 23.71 9.52 10.01
N PHE A 508 24.43 8.85 10.92
CA PHE A 508 23.85 7.79 11.75
C PHE A 508 24.46 7.67 13.15
N ILE A 509 23.66 7.15 14.07
CA ILE A 509 24.08 6.66 15.39
C ILE A 509 23.85 5.15 15.41
N GLN A 510 24.90 4.39 15.71
CA GLN A 510 24.82 2.93 15.88
C GLN A 510 24.36 2.60 17.30
N LEU A 511 23.27 1.84 17.46
CA LEU A 511 22.87 1.29 18.76
C LEU A 511 23.36 -0.15 18.99
N ASP A 512 23.69 -0.90 17.92
CA ASP A 512 24.02 -2.33 17.97
C ASP A 512 22.98 -3.16 18.76
N ALA A 513 21.70 -2.83 18.56
CA ALA A 513 20.53 -3.40 19.25
C ALA A 513 19.59 -4.13 18.25
N PRO A 514 20.05 -5.23 17.62
CA PRO A 514 19.30 -5.96 16.60
C PRO A 514 18.06 -6.70 17.14
N ASP A 515 17.88 -6.72 18.47
CA ASP A 515 16.68 -7.19 19.14
C ASP A 515 15.49 -6.23 18.96
N LEU A 516 15.71 -4.90 18.93
CA LEU A 516 14.65 -3.89 18.74
C LEU A 516 13.94 -3.95 17.37
N VAL A 517 14.45 -4.77 16.46
CA VAL A 517 14.16 -4.75 15.02
C VAL A 517 12.76 -5.25 14.64
N ASP A 518 12.25 -6.27 15.34
CA ASP A 518 10.97 -6.92 15.06
C ASP A 518 9.96 -6.70 16.23
N HIS A 519 10.15 -5.64 17.02
CA HIS A 519 9.35 -5.28 18.21
C HIS A 519 8.41 -4.09 17.99
N GLU A 520 7.37 -3.97 18.83
CA GLU A 520 6.55 -2.77 18.98
C GLU A 520 7.31 -1.77 19.89
N LEU A 521 7.52 -0.53 19.43
CA LEU A 521 8.42 0.45 20.04
C LEU A 521 7.70 1.77 20.37
N PHE A 522 7.63 2.10 21.66
CA PHE A 522 7.33 3.45 22.11
C PHE A 522 8.62 4.27 22.02
N VAL A 523 8.67 5.25 21.13
CA VAL A 523 9.82 6.14 20.93
C VAL A 523 9.50 7.52 21.48
N PHE A 524 10.42 8.06 22.27
CA PHE A 524 10.38 9.44 22.76
C PHE A 524 11.52 10.25 22.16
N ALA A 525 11.20 11.41 21.58
CA ALA A 525 12.17 12.37 21.06
C ALA A 525 11.78 13.78 21.53
N LYS A 526 12.69 14.46 22.25
CA LYS A 526 12.43 15.76 22.84
C LYS A 526 13.29 16.82 22.20
N THR A 527 12.64 17.82 21.64
CA THR A 527 13.26 18.90 20.89
C THR A 527 12.97 20.27 21.48
N MET A 528 13.83 21.24 21.20
CA MET A 528 13.61 22.63 21.59
C MET A 528 14.20 23.64 20.60
N ASN A 529 13.77 24.89 20.76
CA ASN A 529 14.37 26.08 20.15
C ASN A 529 14.37 27.23 21.18
N GLU A 530 14.70 28.46 20.76
CA GLU A 530 14.77 29.62 21.67
C GLU A 530 13.44 29.96 22.38
N THR A 531 12.30 29.50 21.86
CA THR A 531 10.95 29.94 22.26
C THR A 531 9.99 28.83 22.68
N SER A 532 10.35 27.56 22.49
CA SER A 532 9.46 26.42 22.78
C SER A 532 10.18 25.07 22.92
N ILE A 533 9.48 24.11 23.51
CA ILE A 533 9.90 22.71 23.70
C ILE A 533 8.79 21.80 23.17
N ILE A 534 9.15 20.68 22.53
CA ILE A 534 8.25 19.58 22.19
C ILE A 534 8.80 18.28 22.78
N GLY A 535 7.93 17.48 23.41
CA GLY A 535 8.11 16.03 23.53
C GLY A 535 7.28 15.33 22.46
N ASN A 536 7.91 14.62 21.52
CA ASN A 536 7.24 13.79 20.53
C ASN A 536 7.23 12.34 21.03
N PHE A 537 6.04 11.73 21.07
CA PHE A 537 5.82 10.33 21.45
C PHE A 537 5.23 9.59 20.24
N VAL A 538 5.93 8.56 19.77
CA VAL A 538 5.57 7.85 18.53
C VAL A 538 5.54 6.34 18.76
N LEU A 539 4.47 5.68 18.31
CA LEU A 539 4.41 4.22 18.28
C LEU A 539 4.92 3.72 16.93
N VAL A 540 6.16 3.25 16.90
CA VAL A 540 6.78 2.60 15.73
C VAL A 540 6.76 1.09 15.95
N GLY A 541 6.89 0.28 14.91
CA GLY A 541 6.88 -1.19 15.05
C GLY A 541 5.49 -1.81 15.07
N ASP A 542 4.41 -1.03 15.27
CA ASP A 542 3.01 -1.50 15.31
C ASP A 542 2.69 -2.50 14.18
N THR A 543 1.89 -3.51 14.54
CA THR A 543 1.56 -4.64 13.67
C THR A 543 0.59 -4.20 12.59
N ALA A 544 0.93 -4.44 11.32
CA ALA A 544 0.02 -4.18 10.20
C ALA A 544 -1.36 -4.81 10.47
N THR A 545 -2.41 -3.99 10.40
CA THR A 545 -3.78 -4.47 10.54
C THR A 545 -4.11 -5.27 9.29
N VAL A 546 -4.10 -6.59 9.42
CA VAL A 546 -4.42 -7.55 8.34
C VAL A 546 -5.91 -7.87 8.35
N GLY A 547 -6.52 -7.86 7.16
CA GLY A 547 -7.95 -8.11 7.00
C GLY A 547 -8.29 -9.43 6.34
N VAL A 548 -7.67 -9.68 5.18
CA VAL A 548 -7.83 -10.92 4.41
C VAL A 548 -6.89 -11.97 5.02
N PRO A 549 -7.39 -13.15 5.40
CA PRO A 549 -6.66 -14.04 6.30
C PRO A 549 -5.43 -14.66 5.64
N GLU A 550 -4.38 -14.82 6.45
CA GLU A 550 -3.33 -15.80 6.19
C GLU A 550 -3.93 -17.20 5.95
N PRO A 551 -3.26 -18.10 5.20
CA PRO A 551 -3.75 -19.43 4.87
C PRO A 551 -3.83 -20.35 6.11
N SER A 552 -4.88 -20.19 6.92
CA SER A 552 -5.15 -21.03 8.08
C SER A 552 -5.34 -22.49 7.63
N THR A 553 -4.56 -23.41 8.19
CA THR A 553 -4.44 -24.82 7.74
C THR A 553 -5.71 -25.65 7.97
N GLY A 554 -6.74 -25.39 7.17
CA GLY A 554 -8.12 -25.82 7.37
C GLY A 554 -8.45 -27.30 7.11
N CYS A 555 -7.47 -28.21 7.11
CA CYS A 555 -7.72 -29.66 7.07
C CYS A 555 -6.53 -30.53 7.52
N LEU A 556 -6.34 -30.72 8.84
CA LEU A 556 -5.71 -31.94 9.36
C LEU A 556 -6.09 -32.23 10.82
N PHE A 557 -7.14 -33.03 11.02
CA PHE A 557 -7.40 -33.68 12.31
C PHE A 557 -6.37 -34.79 12.53
N GLY A 558 -5.26 -34.51 13.24
CA GLY A 558 -4.34 -35.56 13.68
C GLY A 558 -2.97 -35.09 14.16
N PHE A 559 -2.72 -35.27 15.46
CA PHE A 559 -1.41 -35.31 16.13
C PHE A 559 -0.50 -34.07 16.13
N GLY A 560 -0.18 -33.62 17.35
CA GLY A 560 1.21 -33.29 17.71
C GLY A 560 1.54 -31.81 17.90
N LEU A 561 1.92 -31.46 19.13
CA LEU A 561 2.39 -30.13 19.52
C LEU A 561 3.53 -29.60 18.62
N THR A 562 3.35 -28.42 18.04
CA THR A 562 3.96 -27.16 18.52
C THR A 562 3.37 -25.97 17.77
N ALA A 563 2.65 -25.09 18.47
CA ALA A 563 2.16 -23.81 17.93
C ALA A 563 2.08 -22.76 19.06
N LEU A 564 3.14 -21.98 19.21
CA LEU A 564 3.26 -20.78 20.03
C LEU A 564 4.08 -19.77 19.19
N ALA A 565 3.66 -18.53 18.96
CA ALA A 565 2.37 -17.93 19.29
C ALA A 565 1.95 -16.92 18.22
N PHE A 566 0.66 -16.88 17.89
CA PHE A 566 -0.01 -15.74 17.24
C PHE A 566 -1.46 -15.70 17.75
N GLY A 567 -1.71 -14.81 18.72
CA GLY A 567 -2.80 -14.95 19.69
C GLY A 567 -3.86 -13.86 19.61
N ARG A 568 -4.74 -13.90 18.59
CA ARG A 568 -5.94 -13.04 18.45
C ARG A 568 -6.60 -12.66 19.80
N ARG A 569 -6.90 -11.36 20.01
CA ARG A 569 -8.22 -10.84 20.47
C ARG A 569 -8.29 -9.31 20.62
N ARG A 570 -8.52 -8.57 19.53
CA ARG A 570 -9.29 -7.31 19.63
C ARG A 570 -10.73 -7.66 19.99
N GLN A 571 -11.12 -7.50 21.26
CA GLN A 571 -12.49 -7.76 21.73
C GLN A 571 -13.03 -6.54 22.48
N GLN A 572 -14.14 -5.99 21.98
CA GLN A 572 -14.76 -4.72 22.39
C GLN A 572 -14.73 -4.45 23.91
N ARG A 573 -14.07 -3.36 24.32
CA ARG A 573 -14.28 -2.77 25.66
C ARG A 573 -15.15 -1.51 25.54
N LYS A 574 -16.44 -1.67 25.84
CA LYS A 574 -17.40 -0.55 25.83
C LYS A 574 -16.99 0.56 26.80
N VAL A 575 -17.21 1.80 26.35
CA VAL A 575 -17.24 3.03 27.16
C VAL A 575 -17.87 2.79 28.52
N ARG A 576 -17.17 3.21 29.58
CA ARG A 576 -17.74 3.40 30.91
C ARG A 576 -17.35 4.77 31.45
N CYS A 577 -18.17 5.76 31.15
CA CYS A 577 -18.21 6.98 31.95
C CYS A 577 -18.60 6.60 33.39
N SER A 578 -17.79 7.02 34.36
CA SER A 578 -18.19 7.12 35.77
C SER A 578 -17.97 8.55 36.24
N ARG A 579 -18.83 8.98 37.17
CA ARG A 579 -18.85 10.35 37.74
C ARG A 579 -17.72 10.57 38.72
#